data_AF-A0A353FA32-F1
#
_entry.id   AF-A0A353FA32-F1
#
_cell.length_a   1.000
_cell.length_b   1.000
_cell.length_c   1.000
_cell.angle_alpha   90.00
_cell.angle_beta   90.00
_cell.angle_gamma   90.00
#
_symmetry.space_group_name_H-M   'P 1'
#
loop_
_entity.id
_entity.type
_entity.pdbx_description
1 polymer ?
#
loop_
_entity_poly.entity_id
_entity_poly.type
_entity_poly.pdbx_seq_one_letter_code
_entity_poly.pdbx_strand_id
1 'polypeptide(L)' 'MSLNNLKPAEGSTKSRKRIARGQGSGHGGTATRGHKGAKSRSGYKSKIGFEGGQMPLYRRLPKRGFNSIKK' A
#
# COMPACT_ATOMS: atom_id res chain seq x y z
N MET A 1 32.20 21.21 6.38
CA MET A 1 31.31 20.45 7.28
C MET A 1 32.09 19.29 7.87
N SER A 2 32.15 19.17 9.20
CA SER A 2 32.71 18.00 9.87
C SER A 2 31.63 16.92 10.00
N LEU A 3 32.01 15.65 10.04
CA LEU A 3 31.06 14.51 10.12
C LEU A 3 30.06 14.66 11.28
N ASN A 4 30.48 15.32 12.36
CA ASN A 4 29.71 15.48 13.60
C ASN A 4 28.56 16.49 13.50
N ASN A 5 28.57 17.38 12.48
CA ASN A 5 27.61 18.48 12.34
C ASN A 5 26.72 18.32 11.10
N LEU A 6 26.63 17.12 10.54
CA LEU A 6 25.77 16.83 9.39
C LEU A 6 24.31 16.81 9.85
N LYS A 7 23.52 17.76 9.35
CA LYS A 7 22.06 17.81 9.56
C LYS A 7 21.35 17.61 8.22
N PRO A 8 20.36 16.70 8.15
CA PRO A 8 19.57 16.56 6.94
C PRO A 8 18.72 17.82 6.70
N ALA A 9 18.33 18.06 5.44
CA ALA A 9 17.42 19.15 5.11
C ALA A 9 16.09 18.98 5.86
N GLU A 10 15.46 20.09 6.24
CA GLU A 10 14.20 20.04 6.97
C GLU A 10 13.12 19.29 6.16
N GLY A 11 12.43 18.34 6.81
CA GLY A 11 11.41 17.50 6.18
C GLY A 11 11.92 16.36 5.29
N SER A 12 13.24 16.25 5.04
CA SER A 12 13.80 15.19 4.20
C SER A 12 13.70 13.79 4.82
N THR A 13 13.61 13.69 6.15
CA THR A 13 13.49 12.41 6.87
C THR A 13 12.16 12.31 7.60
N LYS A 14 11.52 11.13 7.54
CA LYS A 14 10.28 10.82 8.27
C LYS A 14 10.43 9.52 9.06
N SER A 15 9.87 9.47 10.26
CA SER A 15 9.87 8.25 11.07
C SER A 15 8.93 7.21 10.47
N ARG A 16 9.39 5.95 10.40
CA ARG A 16 8.56 4.86 9.88
C ARG A 16 7.45 4.50 10.85
N LYS A 17 6.29 4.15 10.32
CA LYS A 17 5.18 3.60 11.11
C LYS A 17 5.57 2.25 11.71
N ARG A 18 5.54 2.13 13.04
CA ARG A 18 5.74 0.86 13.76
C ARG A 18 4.41 0.36 14.30
N ILE A 19 3.87 -0.69 13.67
CA ILE A 19 2.57 -1.27 14.06
C ILE A 19 2.70 -2.20 15.28
N ALA A 20 1.61 -2.37 16.02
CA ALA A 20 1.50 -3.27 17.18
C ALA A 20 2.54 -3.00 18.29
N ARG A 21 2.71 -1.74 18.71
CA ARG A 21 3.62 -1.33 19.80
C ARG A 21 2.87 -0.57 20.91
N GLY A 22 1.83 -1.20 21.44
CA GLY A 22 1.01 -0.67 22.54
C GLY A 22 -0.05 0.34 22.08
N GLN A 23 -0.99 0.65 22.97
CA GLN A 23 -2.13 1.54 22.67
C GLN A 23 -1.70 3.00 22.47
N GLY A 24 -0.72 3.48 23.24
CA GLY A 24 -0.17 4.84 23.09
C GLY A 24 0.47 5.11 21.72
N SER A 25 0.77 4.07 20.95
CA SER A 25 1.23 4.22 19.56
C SER A 25 0.12 4.57 18.56
N GLY A 26 -1.16 4.46 18.94
CA GLY A 26 -2.32 4.54 18.02
C GLY A 26 -2.43 3.36 17.04
N HIS A 27 -1.45 2.45 17.08
CA HIS A 27 -1.34 1.29 16.19
C HIS A 27 -1.31 -0.04 16.96
N GLY A 28 -1.74 0.00 18.23
CA GLY A 28 -1.92 -1.16 19.09
C GLY A 28 -3.12 -2.01 18.70
N GLY A 29 -3.39 -3.07 19.49
CA GLY A 29 -4.53 -3.95 19.29
C GLY A 29 -4.51 -4.65 17.93
N THR A 30 -5.44 -4.29 17.04
CA THR A 30 -5.63 -4.93 15.71
C THR A 30 -4.56 -4.57 14.68
N ALA A 31 -3.50 -3.85 15.09
CA ALA A 31 -2.40 -3.43 14.22
C ALA A 31 -2.90 -2.72 12.95
N THR A 32 -3.94 -1.89 13.09
CA THR A 32 -4.64 -1.17 12.00
C THR A 32 -5.35 -2.02 10.96
N ARG A 33 -5.51 -3.32 11.19
CA ARG A 33 -6.20 -4.23 10.25
C ARG A 33 -7.70 -4.39 10.52
N GLY A 34 -8.22 -3.81 11.61
CA GLY A 34 -9.60 -4.02 12.04
C GLY A 34 -9.85 -5.42 12.61
N HIS A 35 -11.11 -5.75 12.87
CA HIS A 35 -11.51 -7.03 13.44
C HIS A 35 -12.03 -7.99 12.36
N LYS A 36 -11.48 -9.22 12.34
CA LYS A 36 -11.90 -10.32 11.44
C LYS A 36 -11.84 -9.94 9.94
N GLY A 37 -12.48 -10.75 9.10
CA GLY A 37 -12.49 -10.58 7.65
C GLY A 37 -11.23 -11.11 6.98
N ALA A 38 -11.30 -11.33 5.66
CA ALA A 38 -10.19 -11.91 4.92
C ALA A 38 -8.93 -11.02 4.98
N LYS A 39 -9.10 -9.69 4.89
CA LYS A 39 -8.00 -8.70 4.94
C LYS A 39 -7.23 -8.66 6.27
N SER A 40 -7.81 -9.13 7.37
CA SER A 40 -7.11 -9.15 8.66
C SER A 40 -6.24 -10.39 8.85
N ARG A 41 -6.39 -11.41 7.99
CA ARG A 41 -5.67 -12.70 8.12
C ARG A 41 -4.29 -12.62 7.49
N SER A 42 -3.36 -13.39 8.07
CA SER A 42 -2.03 -13.56 7.48
C SER A 42 -2.14 -14.17 6.09
N GLY A 43 -1.33 -13.71 5.14
CA GLY A 43 -1.28 -14.24 3.78
C GLY A 43 -2.45 -13.83 2.87
N TYR A 44 -3.39 -12.99 3.32
CA TYR A 44 -4.43 -12.49 2.43
C TYR A 44 -3.84 -11.65 1.30
N LYS A 45 -4.17 -12.03 0.06
CA LYS A 45 -3.86 -11.29 -1.15
C LYS A 45 -5.12 -11.20 -2.00
N SER A 46 -5.66 -10.00 -2.19
CA SER A 46 -6.70 -9.79 -3.19
C SER A 46 -6.07 -9.90 -4.58
N LYS A 47 -6.67 -10.69 -5.48
CA LYS A 47 -6.29 -10.67 -6.90
C LYS A 47 -6.59 -9.26 -7.44
N ILE A 48 -5.61 -8.65 -8.10
CA ILE A 48 -5.77 -7.32 -8.71
C ILE A 48 -6.88 -7.43 -9.76
N GLY A 49 -7.91 -6.57 -9.67
CA GLY A 49 -9.08 -6.60 -10.55
C GLY A 49 -10.14 -7.65 -10.21
N PHE A 50 -10.10 -8.29 -9.03
CA PHE A 50 -11.20 -9.14 -8.58
C PHE A 50 -12.32 -8.30 -7.96
N GLU A 51 -13.53 -8.39 -8.53
CA GLU A 51 -14.71 -7.62 -8.14
C GLU A 51 -15.74 -8.49 -7.37
N GLY A 52 -15.28 -9.43 -6.54
CA GLY A 52 -16.17 -10.20 -5.65
C GLY A 52 -17.04 -11.26 -6.33
N GLY A 53 -16.76 -11.59 -7.59
CA GLY A 53 -17.55 -12.53 -8.41
C GLY A 53 -18.12 -11.88 -9.67
N GLN A 54 -18.14 -10.53 -9.73
CA GLN A 54 -18.50 -9.81 -10.94
C GLN A 54 -17.43 -9.99 -12.02
N MET A 55 -17.83 -9.99 -13.30
CA MET A 55 -16.89 -10.03 -14.42
C MET A 55 -16.00 -8.76 -14.38
N PRO A 56 -14.67 -8.85 -14.29
CA PRO A 56 -13.83 -7.66 -14.12
C PRO A 56 -13.93 -6.64 -15.26
N LEU A 57 -13.71 -5.36 -14.95
CA LEU A 57 -13.77 -4.25 -15.93
C LEU A 57 -12.95 -4.50 -17.21
N TYR A 58 -11.72 -5.01 -17.08
CA TYR A 58 -10.83 -5.29 -18.21
C TYR A 58 -11.31 -6.43 -19.13
N ARG A 59 -12.33 -7.19 -18.70
CA ARG A 59 -13.03 -8.18 -19.53
C ARG A 59 -14.31 -7.64 -20.14
N ARG A 60 -14.93 -6.63 -19.51
CA ARG A 60 -16.15 -5.98 -20.03
C ARG A 60 -15.86 -5.03 -21.18
N LEU A 61 -14.75 -4.30 -21.09
CA LEU A 61 -14.41 -3.28 -22.07
C LEU A 61 -13.68 -3.90 -23.27
N PRO A 62 -14.08 -3.55 -24.51
CA PRO A 62 -13.38 -3.99 -25.70
C PRO A 62 -12.00 -3.32 -25.79
N LYS A 63 -11.01 -4.06 -26.28
CA LYS A 63 -9.70 -3.49 -26.65
C LYS A 63 -9.86 -2.77 -27.99
N ARG A 64 -9.38 -1.52 -28.08
CA ARG A 64 -9.41 -0.71 -29.29
C ARG A 64 -8.13 0.11 -29.42
N GLY A 65 -7.64 0.28 -30.65
CA GLY A 65 -6.44 1.05 -30.99
C GLY A 65 -5.30 0.17 -31.53
N PHE A 66 -4.22 0.83 -31.96
CA PHE A 66 -2.97 0.21 -32.41
C PHE A 66 -1.79 1.06 -31.94
N ASN A 67 -0.62 0.44 -31.73
CA ASN A 67 0.61 1.16 -31.39
C ASN A 67 1.36 1.50 -32.69
N SER A 68 1.46 2.79 -33.02
CA SER A 68 2.27 3.26 -34.15
C SER A 68 3.75 3.22 -33.78
N ILE A 69 4.56 2.48 -34.54
CA ILE A 69 6.03 2.43 -34.40
C ILE A 69 6.63 3.69 -35.06
N LYS A 70 6.23 4.89 -34.64
CA LYS A 70 6.90 6.11 -35.10
C LYS A 70 8.16 6.29 -34.25
N LYS A 71 9.29 6.27 -34.96
CA LYS A 71 10.65 6.45 -34.46
C LYS A 71 10.86 7.83 -33.85
#